data_AF-S1QY24-F1
#
_entry.id   AF-S1QY24-F1
#
_cell.length_a   1.000
_cell.length_b   1.000
_cell.length_c   1.000
_cell.angle_alpha   90.00
_cell.angle_beta   90.00
_cell.angle_gamma   90.00
#
_symmetry.space_group_name_H-M   'P 1'
#
loop_
_entity.id
_entity.type
_entity.pdbx_description
1 polymer ?
#
loop_
_entity_poly.entity_id
_entity_poly.type
_entity_poly.pdbx_seq_one_letter_code
_entity_poly.pdbx_strand_id
1 'polypeptide(L)'
;MNEELQSFFCMKASERIGKIITSRKLSFFKIYPENSNIISWIVSGRRTKRNPYLLTDTAVQRINETINGQELSDEENKYECRVISWGDNDEIENYIPEMMSLIVKNLTDEQQLVLDETLKDDIYFAETIAYTEILNERNAFFLGVDMEKLYTEDVPMSRYFAEIEMLNAIEEDFKKEFIEFLDSTKFVRTKVNGKDEYVNKGITFKNQFGCDDIVNLFLKVVKAHKLPIEESIGHRVYSIVKKDISKLDSLIERELIYDTVYAPYREDKIFKTELEFQRGIIKAGQDYIKSLDDTHRSRNEVWNTLREEGEI
;
A
#
# COMPACT_ATOMS: atom_id res chain seq x y z
N MET A 1 4.00 -3.51 15.41
CA MET A 1 3.01 -2.48 15.78
C MET A 1 3.45 -1.19 15.13
N ASN A 2 2.67 -0.64 14.20
CA ASN A 2 3.09 0.48 13.35
C ASN A 2 3.01 1.82 14.11
N GLU A 3 4.11 2.27 14.71
CA GLU A 3 4.17 3.49 15.53
C GLU A 3 3.77 4.77 14.80
N GLU A 4 3.93 4.83 13.47
CA GLU A 4 3.59 6.00 12.65
C GLU A 4 2.07 6.16 12.52
N LEU A 5 1.37 5.09 12.14
CA LEU A 5 -0.08 5.10 12.05
C LEU A 5 -0.72 5.39 13.41
N GLN A 6 -0.08 4.92 14.50
CA GLN A 6 -0.53 5.28 15.84
C GLN A 6 -0.38 6.76 16.15
N SER A 7 0.77 7.31 15.81
CA SER A 7 1.08 8.72 16.04
C SER A 7 0.17 9.62 15.21
N PHE A 8 -0.13 9.22 13.97
CA PHE A 8 -1.06 9.89 13.07
C PHE A 8 -2.44 10.05 13.72
N PHE A 9 -3.09 8.96 14.12
CA PHE A 9 -4.43 9.05 14.72
C PHE A 9 -4.41 9.78 16.07
N CYS A 10 -3.37 9.54 16.89
CA CYS A 10 -3.20 10.25 18.16
C CYS A 10 -3.16 11.78 17.95
N MET A 11 -2.39 12.23 16.95
CA MET A 11 -2.24 13.64 16.63
C MET A 11 -3.56 14.25 16.15
N LYS A 12 -4.25 13.61 15.20
CA LYS A 12 -5.57 14.10 14.71
C LYS A 12 -6.56 14.27 15.86
N ALA A 13 -6.65 13.28 16.75
CA ALA A 13 -7.56 13.34 17.90
C ALA A 13 -7.14 14.40 18.94
N SER A 14 -5.83 14.56 19.19
CA SER A 14 -5.30 15.59 20.09
C SER A 14 -5.65 16.99 19.61
N GLU A 15 -5.43 17.25 18.32
CA GLU A 15 -5.75 18.53 17.69
C GLU A 15 -7.24 18.84 17.75
N ARG A 16 -8.08 17.85 17.42
CA ARG A 16 -9.55 17.98 17.47
C ARG A 16 -10.03 18.33 18.87
N ILE A 17 -9.62 17.54 19.87
CA ILE A 17 -10.01 17.75 21.28
C ILE A 17 -9.46 19.09 21.77
N GLY A 18 -8.23 19.45 21.40
CA GLY A 18 -7.65 20.77 21.70
C GLY A 18 -8.48 21.93 21.15
N LYS A 19 -8.93 21.83 19.88
CA LYS A 19 -9.81 22.82 19.24
C LYS A 19 -11.16 22.92 19.96
N ILE A 20 -11.77 21.79 20.31
CA ILE A 20 -13.06 21.75 21.02
C ILE A 20 -12.96 22.42 22.41
N ILE A 21 -11.93 22.06 23.18
CA ILE A 21 -11.73 22.60 24.54
C ILE A 21 -11.46 24.11 24.49
N THR A 22 -10.61 24.54 23.56
CA THR A 22 -10.24 25.96 23.41
C THR A 22 -11.43 26.80 22.95
N SER A 23 -12.16 26.35 21.92
CA SER A 23 -13.33 27.07 21.39
C SER A 23 -14.44 27.24 22.43
N ARG A 24 -14.67 26.21 23.26
CA ARG A 24 -15.70 26.23 24.31
C ARG A 24 -15.20 26.74 25.67
N LYS A 25 -13.94 27.18 25.76
CA LYS A 25 -13.29 27.69 26.99
C LYS A 25 -13.45 26.73 28.18
N LEU A 26 -13.33 25.44 27.93
CA LEU A 26 -13.47 24.41 28.97
C LEU A 26 -12.16 24.25 29.75
N SER A 27 -12.24 24.11 31.07
CA SER A 27 -11.08 23.75 31.88
C SER A 27 -10.95 22.22 31.96
N PHE A 28 -9.72 21.70 32.01
CA PHE A 28 -9.48 20.26 32.15
C PHE A 28 -10.13 19.66 33.40
N PHE A 29 -10.19 20.44 34.49
CA PHE A 29 -10.87 20.04 35.74
C PHE A 29 -12.38 19.93 35.57
N LYS A 30 -13.00 20.77 34.72
CA LYS A 30 -14.44 20.67 34.42
C LYS A 30 -14.76 19.39 33.64
N ILE A 31 -13.86 18.97 32.76
CA ILE A 31 -14.03 17.81 31.89
C ILE A 31 -13.85 16.51 32.66
N TYR A 32 -12.77 16.39 33.42
CA TYR A 32 -12.49 15.19 34.20
C TYR A 32 -11.92 15.56 35.58
N PRO A 33 -12.78 15.87 36.57
CA PRO A 33 -12.34 16.35 37.88
C PRO A 33 -11.40 15.38 38.58
N GLU A 34 -11.67 14.08 38.49
CA GLU A 34 -10.90 13.04 39.18
C GLU A 34 -9.52 12.79 38.53
N ASN A 35 -9.36 13.12 37.25
CA ASN A 35 -8.12 12.84 36.51
C ASN A 35 -7.85 13.83 35.36
N SER A 36 -7.85 15.12 35.69
CA SER A 36 -7.67 16.21 34.71
C SER A 36 -6.33 16.15 33.96
N ASN A 37 -5.33 15.50 34.53
CA ASN A 37 -4.04 15.23 33.87
C ASN A 37 -4.17 14.39 32.61
N ILE A 38 -5.14 13.46 32.55
CA ILE A 38 -5.38 12.65 31.33
C ILE A 38 -5.81 13.57 30.18
N ILE A 39 -6.70 14.52 30.44
CA ILE A 39 -7.14 15.48 29.41
C ILE A 39 -5.97 16.36 28.95
N SER A 40 -5.13 16.81 29.87
CA SER A 40 -3.90 17.54 29.52
C SER A 40 -2.95 16.71 28.65
N TRP A 41 -2.77 15.43 28.93
CA TRP A 41 -1.95 14.54 28.10
C TRP A 41 -2.56 14.29 26.72
N ILE A 42 -3.88 14.14 26.63
CA ILE A 42 -4.59 14.02 25.34
C ILE A 42 -4.35 15.27 24.50
N VAL A 43 -4.60 16.47 25.03
CA VAL A 43 -4.43 17.73 24.29
C VAL A 43 -2.98 17.96 23.87
N SER A 44 -2.01 17.48 24.65
CA SER A 44 -0.59 17.59 24.31
C SER A 44 -0.06 16.45 23.43
N GLY A 45 -0.91 15.49 23.01
CA GLY A 45 -0.50 14.31 22.24
C GLY A 45 0.50 13.40 22.96
N ARG A 46 0.62 13.52 24.29
CA ARG A 46 1.68 12.87 25.06
C ARG A 46 1.30 11.45 25.49
N ARG A 47 1.83 10.45 24.80
CA ARG A 47 1.77 9.05 25.22
C ARG A 47 2.72 8.79 26.39
N THR A 48 2.26 8.02 27.37
CA THR A 48 3.10 7.60 28.52
C THR A 48 2.82 6.15 28.87
N LYS A 49 3.65 5.52 29.72
CA LYS A 49 3.36 4.16 30.24
C LYS A 49 1.99 4.08 30.96
N ARG A 50 1.48 5.20 31.48
CA ARG A 50 0.17 5.30 32.14
C ARG A 50 -0.95 5.73 31.18
N ASN A 51 -0.60 6.17 29.97
CA ASN A 51 -1.53 6.52 28.90
C ASN A 51 -1.00 5.99 27.55
N PRO A 52 -0.97 4.66 27.35
CA PRO A 52 -0.36 4.05 26.17
C PRO A 52 -1.17 4.30 24.90
N TYR A 53 -2.50 4.44 25.02
CA TYR A 53 -3.41 4.57 23.89
C TYR A 53 -3.90 6.00 23.64
N LEU A 54 -3.40 6.95 24.43
CA LEU A 54 -3.77 8.37 24.49
C LEU A 54 -5.23 8.63 24.90
N LEU A 55 -6.21 8.00 24.24
CA LEU A 55 -7.65 8.13 24.43
C LEU A 55 -8.25 6.84 25.01
N THR A 56 -8.95 6.98 26.13
CA THR A 56 -9.70 5.90 26.78
C THR A 56 -11.20 6.15 26.66
N ASP A 57 -12.00 5.08 26.66
CA ASP A 57 -13.46 5.17 26.58
C ASP A 57 -14.01 6.09 27.67
N THR A 58 -13.46 6.02 28.89
CA THR A 58 -13.82 6.90 29.99
C THR A 58 -13.51 8.37 29.70
N ALA A 59 -12.33 8.67 29.16
CA ALA A 59 -11.98 10.04 28.82
C ALA A 59 -12.87 10.60 27.69
N VAL A 60 -13.14 9.79 26.65
CA VAL A 60 -14.05 10.15 25.56
C VAL A 60 -15.45 10.43 26.08
N GLN A 61 -15.98 9.54 26.94
CA GLN A 61 -17.32 9.71 27.52
C GLN A 61 -17.40 10.98 28.38
N ARG A 62 -16.39 11.26 29.22
CA ARG A 62 -16.32 12.49 30.03
C ARG A 62 -16.28 13.77 29.18
N ILE A 63 -15.52 13.73 28.08
CA ILE A 63 -15.47 14.82 27.10
C ILE A 63 -16.86 15.00 26.49
N ASN A 64 -17.51 13.93 26.03
CA ASN A 64 -18.84 13.98 25.44
C ASN A 64 -19.90 14.55 26.41
N GLU A 65 -19.97 14.01 27.64
CA GLU A 65 -20.90 14.47 28.69
C GLU A 65 -20.74 15.96 28.99
N THR A 66 -19.50 16.47 28.94
CA THR A 66 -19.21 17.89 29.19
C THR A 66 -19.65 18.79 28.03
N ILE A 67 -19.63 18.26 26.80
CA ILE A 67 -19.91 18.99 25.56
C ILE A 67 -21.40 18.97 25.22
N ASN A 68 -22.02 17.79 25.31
CA ASN A 68 -23.36 17.50 24.79
C ASN A 68 -24.37 17.15 25.90
N GLY A 69 -23.92 16.98 27.15
CA GLY A 69 -24.76 16.59 28.27
C GLY A 69 -24.88 15.08 28.44
N GLN A 70 -25.65 14.66 29.45
CA GLN A 70 -25.83 13.23 29.82
C GLN A 70 -27.10 12.59 29.24
N GLU A 71 -27.97 13.38 28.62
CA GLU A 71 -29.30 12.95 28.14
C GLU A 71 -29.32 12.63 26.64
N LEU A 72 -28.23 12.11 26.09
CA LEU A 72 -28.19 11.63 24.71
C LEU A 72 -28.81 10.23 24.60
N SER A 73 -29.47 9.95 23.49
CA SER A 73 -29.81 8.56 23.15
C SER A 73 -28.54 7.73 22.91
N ASP A 74 -28.66 6.40 22.98
CA ASP A 74 -27.52 5.50 22.76
C ASP A 74 -26.88 5.68 21.38
N GLU A 75 -27.67 6.02 20.34
CA GLU A 75 -27.19 6.24 18.99
C GLU A 75 -26.43 7.57 18.88
N GLU A 76 -26.98 8.65 19.42
CA GLU A 76 -26.33 9.97 19.43
C GLU A 76 -25.05 9.94 20.28
N ASN A 77 -25.08 9.29 21.44
CA ASN A 77 -23.89 9.15 22.29
C ASN A 77 -22.76 8.41 21.56
N LYS A 78 -23.08 7.36 20.78
CA LYS A 78 -22.09 6.64 19.98
C LYS A 78 -21.50 7.50 18.88
N TYR A 79 -22.35 8.22 18.15
CA TYR A 79 -21.91 9.13 17.09
C TYR A 79 -20.98 10.21 17.64
N GLU A 80 -21.36 10.89 18.72
CA GLU A 80 -20.54 11.95 19.33
C GLU A 80 -19.20 11.41 19.87
N CYS A 81 -19.21 10.23 20.51
CA CYS A 81 -17.98 9.56 20.92
C CYS A 81 -17.09 9.16 19.73
N ARG A 82 -17.69 8.76 18.60
CA ARG A 82 -17.00 8.51 17.33
C ARG A 82 -16.41 9.81 16.79
N VAL A 83 -17.14 10.93 16.79
CA VAL A 83 -16.63 12.24 16.35
C VAL A 83 -15.45 12.69 17.21
N ILE A 84 -15.53 12.54 18.53
CA ILE A 84 -14.42 12.87 19.43
C ILE A 84 -13.18 12.02 19.13
N SER A 85 -13.36 10.73 18.83
CA SER A 85 -12.25 9.78 18.62
C SER A 85 -11.67 9.84 17.20
N TRP A 86 -12.53 9.92 16.18
CA TRP A 86 -12.21 9.71 14.75
C TRP A 86 -12.38 10.95 13.89
N GLY A 87 -13.14 11.94 14.34
CA GLY A 87 -13.59 13.07 13.52
C GLY A 87 -15.00 12.84 12.99
N ASP A 88 -15.60 13.88 12.42
CA ASP A 88 -16.83 13.76 11.62
C ASP A 88 -16.50 13.29 10.20
N ASN A 89 -17.51 13.03 9.36
CA ASN A 89 -17.27 12.50 8.01
C ASN A 89 -16.39 13.42 7.15
N ASP A 90 -16.51 14.74 7.32
CA ASP A 90 -15.73 15.73 6.57
C ASP A 90 -14.25 15.70 7.00
N GLU A 91 -13.98 15.62 8.30
CA GLU A 91 -12.61 15.47 8.81
C GLU A 91 -11.99 14.16 8.33
N ILE A 92 -12.76 13.06 8.36
CA ILE A 92 -12.29 11.76 7.87
C ILE A 92 -11.88 11.85 6.42
N GLU A 93 -12.74 12.39 5.56
CA GLU A 93 -12.48 12.56 4.14
C GLU A 93 -11.15 13.28 3.87
N ASN A 94 -10.87 14.34 4.63
CA ASN A 94 -9.64 15.10 4.48
C ASN A 94 -8.35 14.33 4.83
N TYR A 95 -8.42 13.30 5.68
CA TYR A 95 -7.24 12.54 6.10
C TYR A 95 -7.15 11.13 5.51
N ILE A 96 -8.17 10.64 4.79
CA ILE A 96 -8.16 9.31 4.15
C ILE A 96 -6.93 9.11 3.25
N PRO A 97 -6.56 10.03 2.34
CA PRO A 97 -5.41 9.83 1.46
C PRO A 97 -4.09 9.65 2.23
N GLU A 98 -3.87 10.51 3.24
CA GLU A 98 -2.69 10.44 4.12
C GLU A 98 -2.67 9.10 4.90
N MET A 99 -3.83 8.66 5.39
CA MET A 99 -3.98 7.40 6.10
C MET A 99 -3.66 6.19 5.22
N MET A 100 -4.16 6.15 3.98
CA MET A 100 -3.88 5.05 3.06
C MET A 100 -2.38 4.97 2.71
N SER A 101 -1.74 6.13 2.46
CA SER A 101 -0.30 6.18 2.21
C SER A 101 0.51 5.65 3.40
N LEU A 102 0.12 6.00 4.63
CA LEU A 102 0.76 5.47 5.85
C LEU A 102 0.55 3.97 6.03
N ILE A 103 -0.61 3.44 5.63
CA ILE A 103 -0.88 1.99 5.65
C ILE A 103 0.07 1.28 4.69
N VAL A 104 0.17 1.74 3.44
CA VAL A 104 1.05 1.15 2.40
C VAL A 104 2.51 1.10 2.85
N LYS A 105 3.02 2.18 3.46
CA LYS A 105 4.42 2.25 3.94
C LYS A 105 4.79 1.27 5.04
N ASN A 106 3.79 0.66 5.68
CA ASN A 106 3.96 -0.11 6.91
C ASN A 106 3.30 -1.49 6.84
N LEU A 107 3.03 -1.99 5.63
CA LEU A 107 2.58 -3.36 5.43
C LEU A 107 3.68 -4.35 5.81
N THR A 108 3.27 -5.50 6.35
CA THR A 108 4.16 -6.67 6.48
C THR A 108 4.42 -7.31 5.13
N ASP A 109 5.49 -8.12 5.00
CA ASP A 109 5.81 -8.82 3.74
C ASP A 109 4.61 -9.61 3.17
N GLU A 110 3.86 -10.30 4.04
CA GLU A 110 2.68 -11.08 3.65
C GLU A 110 1.53 -10.20 3.13
N GLN A 111 1.36 -9.02 3.71
CA GLN A 111 0.36 -8.04 3.29
C GLN A 111 0.81 -7.30 2.02
N GLN A 112 2.11 -7.07 1.89
CA GLN A 112 2.73 -6.46 0.73
C GLN A 112 2.50 -7.28 -0.53
N LEU A 113 2.55 -8.62 -0.43
CA LEU A 113 2.22 -9.51 -1.54
C LEU A 113 0.80 -9.29 -2.09
N VAL A 114 -0.19 -9.03 -1.22
CA VAL A 114 -1.57 -8.75 -1.65
C VAL A 114 -1.63 -7.44 -2.44
N LEU A 115 -0.91 -6.42 -1.97
CA LEU A 115 -0.84 -5.13 -2.64
C LEU A 115 -0.13 -5.27 -3.99
N ASP A 116 1.06 -5.87 -4.03
CA ASP A 116 1.85 -6.06 -5.25
C ASP A 116 1.07 -6.83 -6.32
N GLU A 117 0.31 -7.84 -5.91
CA GLU A 117 -0.56 -8.61 -6.79
C GLU A 117 -1.72 -7.80 -7.40
N THR A 118 -2.10 -6.68 -6.78
CA THR A 118 -3.08 -5.75 -7.34
C THR A 118 -2.39 -4.69 -8.20
N LEU A 119 -1.23 -4.19 -7.77
CA LEU A 119 -0.42 -3.24 -8.53
C LEU A 119 0.02 -3.79 -9.88
N LYS A 120 0.17 -5.12 -10.04
CA LYS A 120 0.43 -5.79 -11.32
C LYS A 120 -0.67 -5.59 -12.38
N ASP A 121 -1.79 -4.96 -12.04
CA ASP A 121 -2.76 -4.51 -13.04
C ASP A 121 -2.26 -3.29 -13.83
N ASP A 122 -1.37 -2.48 -13.24
CA ASP A 122 -0.64 -1.43 -13.94
C ASP A 122 0.41 -2.03 -14.89
N ILE A 123 0.42 -1.56 -16.13
CA ILE A 123 1.28 -2.10 -17.20
C ILE A 123 2.75 -1.86 -16.88
N TYR A 124 3.10 -0.65 -16.44
CA TYR A 124 4.49 -0.26 -16.25
C TYR A 124 5.09 -0.98 -15.05
N PHE A 125 4.38 -1.04 -13.93
CA PHE A 125 4.80 -1.82 -12.76
C PHE A 125 4.90 -3.31 -13.08
N ALA A 126 3.92 -3.87 -13.79
CA ALA A 126 3.93 -5.28 -14.20
C ALA A 126 5.13 -5.62 -15.10
N GLU A 127 5.48 -4.73 -16.01
CA GLU A 127 6.67 -4.85 -16.85
C GLU A 127 7.95 -4.81 -16.00
N THR A 128 8.13 -3.77 -15.19
CA THR A 128 9.36 -3.57 -14.40
C THR A 128 9.57 -4.72 -13.41
N ILE A 129 8.53 -5.20 -12.72
CA ILE A 129 8.66 -6.31 -11.77
C ILE A 129 8.97 -7.64 -12.48
N ALA A 130 8.39 -7.88 -13.67
CA ALA A 130 8.71 -9.05 -14.48
C ALA A 130 10.21 -9.07 -14.82
N TYR A 131 10.75 -7.92 -15.25
CA TYR A 131 12.17 -7.77 -15.55
C TYR A 131 13.05 -8.00 -14.32
N THR A 132 12.75 -7.37 -13.19
CA THR A 132 13.51 -7.54 -11.94
C THR A 132 13.58 -9.00 -11.52
N GLU A 133 12.46 -9.72 -11.53
CA GLU A 133 12.44 -11.13 -11.14
C GLU A 133 13.28 -12.01 -12.08
N ILE A 134 13.21 -11.76 -13.40
CA ILE A 134 14.03 -12.48 -14.39
C ILE A 134 15.53 -12.27 -14.14
N LEU A 135 15.93 -11.04 -13.84
CA LEU A 135 17.33 -10.68 -13.58
C LEU A 135 17.84 -11.25 -12.25
N ASN A 136 16.95 -11.52 -11.28
CA ASN A 136 17.29 -12.20 -10.04
C ASN A 136 17.40 -13.73 -10.22
N GLU A 137 16.57 -14.32 -11.10
CA GLU A 137 16.60 -15.75 -11.41
C GLU A 137 17.80 -16.15 -12.29
N ARG A 138 18.32 -15.22 -13.10
CA ARG A 138 19.35 -15.48 -14.11
C ARG A 138 20.58 -14.60 -13.86
N ASN A 139 21.79 -15.16 -13.88
CA ASN A 139 23.03 -14.38 -13.82
C ASN A 139 23.13 -13.45 -15.05
N ALA A 140 22.61 -12.23 -14.90
CA ALA A 140 22.23 -11.31 -15.95
C ALA A 140 23.40 -10.56 -16.63
N PHE A 141 24.40 -11.29 -17.12
CA PHE A 141 25.44 -10.68 -17.97
C PHE A 141 24.96 -10.39 -19.41
N PHE A 142 23.76 -10.83 -19.80
CA PHE A 142 23.38 -10.96 -21.21
C PHE A 142 22.38 -9.93 -21.77
N LEU A 143 21.70 -9.12 -20.94
CA LEU A 143 20.63 -8.22 -21.44
C LEU A 143 21.09 -6.78 -21.70
N GLY A 144 22.33 -6.40 -21.39
CA GLY A 144 22.81 -5.03 -21.59
C GLY A 144 22.06 -3.98 -20.77
N VAL A 145 21.26 -4.41 -19.79
CA VAL A 145 20.46 -3.56 -18.90
C VAL A 145 21.33 -3.09 -17.75
N ASP A 146 21.27 -1.79 -17.47
CA ASP A 146 21.89 -1.20 -16.29
C ASP A 146 21.08 -1.58 -15.05
N MET A 147 21.53 -2.62 -14.36
CA MET A 147 20.92 -3.11 -13.12
C MET A 147 20.85 -2.04 -12.04
N GLU A 148 21.84 -1.16 -11.97
CA GLU A 148 21.87 -0.09 -10.98
C GLU A 148 20.71 0.87 -11.25
N LYS A 149 20.55 1.30 -12.51
CA LYS A 149 19.47 2.20 -12.93
C LYS A 149 18.07 1.61 -12.74
N LEU A 150 17.88 0.32 -13.07
CA LEU A 150 16.60 -0.36 -12.88
C LEU A 150 16.15 -0.35 -11.41
N TYR A 151 17.08 -0.60 -10.48
CA TYR A 151 16.79 -0.64 -9.05
C TYR A 151 16.69 0.73 -8.40
N THR A 152 17.47 1.72 -8.86
CA THR A 152 17.49 3.05 -8.26
C THR A 152 16.40 3.98 -8.82
N GLU A 153 15.93 3.75 -10.04
CA GLU A 153 14.99 4.64 -10.73
C GLU A 153 13.67 3.96 -11.11
N ASP A 154 13.71 2.92 -11.96
CA ASP A 154 12.50 2.37 -12.60
C ASP A 154 11.58 1.60 -11.64
N VAL A 155 12.12 0.71 -10.79
CA VAL A 155 11.31 -0.07 -9.84
C VAL A 155 10.62 0.84 -8.82
N PRO A 156 11.33 1.78 -8.15
CA PRO A 156 10.68 2.70 -7.22
C PRO A 156 9.64 3.60 -7.90
N MET A 157 9.91 4.10 -9.12
CA MET A 157 9.01 5.01 -9.83
C MET A 157 7.75 4.31 -10.33
N SER A 158 7.91 3.16 -11.01
CA SER A 158 6.77 2.36 -11.47
C SER A 158 5.83 2.00 -10.33
N ARG A 159 6.41 1.60 -9.19
CA ARG A 159 5.67 1.32 -7.97
C ARG A 159 4.93 2.54 -7.42
N TYR A 160 5.61 3.67 -7.32
CA TYR A 160 5.01 4.91 -6.81
C TYR A 160 3.77 5.33 -7.60
N PHE A 161 3.84 5.29 -8.94
CA PHE A 161 2.71 5.63 -9.80
C PHE A 161 1.56 4.62 -9.67
N ALA A 162 1.87 3.32 -9.70
CA ALA A 162 0.87 2.29 -9.52
C ALA A 162 0.18 2.39 -8.15
N GLU A 163 0.93 2.69 -7.09
CA GLU A 163 0.38 2.92 -5.75
C GLU A 163 -0.57 4.13 -5.74
N ILE A 164 -0.19 5.27 -6.32
CA ILE A 164 -1.06 6.45 -6.38
C ILE A 164 -2.34 6.16 -7.16
N GLU A 165 -2.22 5.56 -8.34
CA GLU A 165 -3.37 5.27 -9.19
C GLU A 165 -4.34 4.33 -8.48
N MET A 166 -3.83 3.25 -7.88
CA MET A 166 -4.64 2.33 -7.10
C MET A 166 -5.29 3.02 -5.90
N LEU A 167 -4.54 3.83 -5.14
CA LEU A 167 -5.08 4.54 -3.97
C LEU A 167 -6.22 5.48 -4.36
N ASN A 168 -6.07 6.24 -5.44
CA ASN A 168 -7.13 7.10 -5.97
C ASN A 168 -8.34 6.29 -6.43
N ALA A 169 -8.11 5.13 -7.05
CA ALA A 169 -9.19 4.26 -7.54
C ALA A 169 -10.02 3.65 -6.42
N ILE A 170 -9.42 3.36 -5.26
CA ILE A 170 -10.10 2.73 -4.12
C ILE A 170 -10.53 3.73 -3.03
N GLU A 171 -10.23 5.02 -3.18
CA GLU A 171 -10.41 6.03 -2.13
C GLU A 171 -11.85 6.07 -1.60
N GLU A 172 -12.83 6.18 -2.51
CA GLU A 172 -14.26 6.24 -2.15
C GLU A 172 -14.78 4.94 -1.53
N ASP A 173 -14.35 3.79 -2.07
CA ASP A 173 -14.72 2.48 -1.55
C ASP A 173 -14.15 2.26 -0.14
N PHE A 174 -12.90 2.66 0.06
CA PHE A 174 -12.25 2.59 1.36
C PHE A 174 -12.85 3.56 2.37
N LYS A 175 -13.16 4.80 1.96
CA LYS A 175 -13.87 5.78 2.79
C LYS A 175 -15.20 5.21 3.28
N LYS A 176 -16.00 4.64 2.38
CA LYS A 176 -17.29 4.03 2.72
C LYS A 176 -17.12 2.89 3.72
N GLU A 177 -16.23 1.94 3.43
CA GLU A 177 -15.95 0.80 4.30
C GLU A 177 -15.39 1.24 5.66
N PHE A 178 -14.59 2.31 5.70
CA PHE A 178 -14.04 2.87 6.94
C PHE A 178 -15.12 3.53 7.80
N ILE A 179 -16.00 4.35 7.21
CA ILE A 179 -17.12 4.96 7.93
C ILE A 179 -18.09 3.89 8.44
N GLU A 180 -18.46 2.92 7.60
CA GLU A 180 -19.31 1.80 8.01
C GLU A 180 -18.65 0.98 9.13
N PHE A 181 -17.33 0.79 9.08
CA PHE A 181 -16.58 0.16 10.15
C PHE A 181 -16.71 0.93 11.47
N LEU A 182 -16.48 2.26 11.44
CA LEU A 182 -16.57 3.14 12.61
C LEU A 182 -17.96 3.18 13.23
N ASP A 183 -19.00 3.20 12.40
CA ASP A 183 -20.39 3.32 12.84
C ASP A 183 -21.03 1.96 13.16
N SER A 184 -20.35 0.85 12.86
CA SER A 184 -20.86 -0.49 13.11
C SER A 184 -20.98 -0.80 14.61
N THR A 185 -22.17 -1.27 15.02
CA THR A 185 -22.50 -1.64 16.41
C THR A 185 -22.04 -3.03 16.83
N LYS A 186 -21.49 -3.82 15.90
CA LYS A 186 -21.11 -5.23 16.13
C LYS A 186 -19.76 -5.36 16.80
N PHE A 187 -19.52 -6.42 17.55
CA PHE A 187 -18.23 -6.71 18.17
C PHE A 187 -17.07 -6.75 17.15
N VAL A 188 -15.91 -6.15 17.46
CA VAL A 188 -14.67 -6.42 16.70
C VAL A 188 -14.09 -7.74 17.19
N ARG A 189 -13.63 -8.59 16.28
CA ARG A 189 -12.83 -9.77 16.62
C ARG A 189 -11.39 -9.31 16.81
N THR A 190 -10.93 -9.26 18.05
CA THR A 190 -9.53 -8.98 18.39
C THR A 190 -8.82 -10.25 18.82
N LYS A 191 -7.50 -10.32 18.68
CA LYS A 191 -6.68 -11.41 19.23
C LYS A 191 -6.03 -10.96 20.53
N VAL A 192 -6.56 -11.42 21.67
CA VAL A 192 -5.92 -11.24 22.98
C VAL A 192 -5.21 -12.54 23.34
N ASN A 193 -3.89 -12.50 23.47
CA ASN A 193 -3.05 -13.69 23.76
C ASN A 193 -3.26 -14.87 22.80
N GLY A 194 -3.46 -14.59 21.51
CA GLY A 194 -3.66 -15.62 20.47
C GLY A 194 -5.05 -16.25 20.45
N LYS A 195 -6.01 -15.76 21.25
CA LYS A 195 -7.41 -16.18 21.22
C LYS A 195 -8.29 -15.07 20.68
N ASP A 196 -9.29 -15.46 19.90
CA ASP A 196 -10.30 -14.53 19.39
C ASP A 196 -11.22 -14.08 20.54
N GLU A 197 -11.25 -12.77 20.80
CA GLU A 197 -12.20 -12.11 21.69
C GLU A 197 -13.08 -11.15 20.91
N TYR A 198 -14.36 -11.08 21.28
CA TYR A 198 -15.36 -10.21 20.66
C TYR A 198 -15.62 -9.02 21.60
N VAL A 199 -15.16 -7.82 21.22
CA VAL A 199 -15.29 -6.60 22.04
C VAL A 199 -16.35 -5.68 21.46
N ASN A 200 -17.31 -5.23 22.29
CA ASN A 200 -18.41 -4.35 21.90
C ASN A 200 -17.89 -3.00 21.39
N LYS A 201 -18.27 -2.61 20.16
CA LYS A 201 -17.69 -1.50 19.37
C LYS A 201 -18.25 -0.13 19.79
N GLY A 202 -17.67 0.44 20.83
CA GLY A 202 -17.19 1.81 20.67
C GLY A 202 -15.76 1.69 20.13
N ILE A 203 -15.51 1.99 18.85
CA ILE A 203 -14.15 1.87 18.32
C ILE A 203 -13.29 2.97 18.96
N THR A 204 -12.57 2.62 20.01
CA THR A 204 -11.56 3.47 20.61
C THR A 204 -10.18 2.98 20.23
N PHE A 205 -9.22 3.89 20.32
CA PHE A 205 -7.80 3.67 20.05
C PHE A 205 -7.23 2.40 20.69
N LYS A 206 -7.70 2.05 21.89
CA LYS A 206 -7.32 0.83 22.61
C LYS A 206 -7.53 -0.45 21.78
N ASN A 207 -8.61 -0.52 20.99
CA ASN A 207 -8.95 -1.70 20.19
C ASN A 207 -8.23 -1.72 18.84
N GLN A 208 -7.80 -0.57 18.34
CA GLN A 208 -7.18 -0.44 17.01
C GLN A 208 -5.66 -0.58 17.01
N PHE A 209 -5.02 -0.34 18.14
CA PHE A 209 -3.58 -0.52 18.26
C PHE A 209 -3.15 -1.99 18.29
N GLY A 210 -4.11 -2.89 18.14
CA GLY A 210 -3.92 -4.24 17.58
C GLY A 210 -3.68 -4.27 16.07
N CYS A 211 -3.57 -3.11 15.38
CA CYS A 211 -3.18 -2.79 13.99
C CYS A 211 -3.78 -3.58 12.81
N ASP A 212 -4.27 -4.80 13.02
CA ASP A 212 -4.72 -5.68 11.95
C ASP A 212 -6.05 -5.23 11.37
N ASP A 213 -6.96 -4.62 12.14
CA ASP A 213 -8.33 -4.39 11.65
C ASP A 213 -8.44 -3.34 10.54
N ILE A 214 -7.74 -2.20 10.65
CA ILE A 214 -7.75 -1.14 9.62
C ILE A 214 -6.96 -1.59 8.39
N VAL A 215 -5.80 -2.25 8.61
CA VAL A 215 -5.00 -2.80 7.51
C VAL A 215 -5.77 -3.91 6.79
N ASN A 216 -6.49 -4.77 7.52
CA ASN A 216 -7.35 -5.80 6.93
C ASN A 216 -8.53 -5.21 6.17
N LEU A 217 -9.11 -4.11 6.66
CA LEU A 217 -10.15 -3.38 5.95
C LEU A 217 -9.60 -2.82 4.63
N PHE A 218 -8.43 -2.18 4.68
CA PHE A 218 -7.74 -1.69 3.49
C PHE A 218 -7.46 -2.83 2.50
N LEU A 219 -6.86 -3.94 2.96
CA LEU A 219 -6.56 -5.09 2.11
C LEU A 219 -7.81 -5.79 1.58
N LYS A 220 -8.94 -5.73 2.30
CA LYS A 220 -10.24 -6.20 1.78
C LYS A 220 -10.66 -5.37 0.57
N VAL A 221 -10.54 -4.05 0.64
CA VAL A 221 -10.86 -3.15 -0.49
C VAL A 221 -9.89 -3.36 -1.65
N VAL A 222 -8.58 -3.43 -1.39
CA VAL A 222 -7.56 -3.74 -2.40
C VAL A 222 -7.88 -5.05 -3.13
N LYS A 223 -8.19 -6.13 -2.39
CA LYS A 223 -8.56 -7.43 -2.99
C LYS A 223 -9.83 -7.37 -3.83
N ALA A 224 -10.79 -6.53 -3.45
CA ALA A 224 -12.02 -6.35 -4.21
C ALA A 224 -11.81 -5.55 -5.50
N HIS A 225 -10.79 -4.70 -5.53
CA HIS A 225 -10.39 -3.93 -6.70
C HIS A 225 -9.60 -4.75 -7.73
N LYS A 226 -8.90 -5.80 -7.30
CA LYS A 226 -8.09 -6.65 -8.17
C LYS A 226 -8.90 -7.21 -9.34
N LEU A 227 -8.44 -6.97 -10.56
CA LEU A 227 -9.05 -7.55 -11.77
C LEU A 227 -8.69 -9.04 -11.90
N PRO A 228 -9.57 -9.85 -12.51
CA PRO A 228 -9.19 -11.19 -12.95
C PRO A 228 -7.95 -11.14 -13.86
N ILE A 229 -7.04 -12.10 -13.69
CA ILE A 229 -5.76 -12.17 -14.44
C ILE A 229 -6.00 -12.15 -15.97
N GLU A 230 -7.08 -12.77 -16.45
CA GLU A 230 -7.43 -12.80 -17.87
C GLU A 230 -7.88 -11.44 -18.42
N GLU A 231 -8.43 -10.58 -17.56
CA GLU A 231 -8.91 -9.24 -17.89
C GLU A 231 -7.83 -8.16 -17.65
N SER A 232 -6.90 -8.43 -16.74
CA SER A 232 -5.80 -7.52 -16.41
C SER A 232 -4.75 -7.44 -17.53
N ILE A 233 -4.61 -6.26 -18.14
CA ILE A 233 -3.61 -6.00 -19.19
C ILE A 233 -2.21 -6.07 -18.61
N GLY A 234 -1.97 -5.49 -17.42
CA GLY A 234 -0.68 -5.56 -16.74
C GLY A 234 -0.24 -7.00 -16.49
N HIS A 235 -1.12 -7.86 -15.97
CA HIS A 235 -0.81 -9.29 -15.78
C HIS A 235 -0.48 -10.01 -17.09
N ARG A 236 -1.15 -9.67 -18.19
CA ARG A 236 -0.85 -10.21 -19.51
C ARG A 236 0.53 -9.77 -19.98
N VAL A 237 0.90 -8.50 -19.79
CA VAL A 237 2.24 -7.99 -20.09
C VAL A 237 3.29 -8.69 -19.24
N TYR A 238 3.12 -8.77 -17.93
CA TYR A 238 3.99 -9.53 -17.02
C TYR A 238 4.21 -10.97 -17.52
N SER A 239 3.13 -11.66 -17.90
CA SER A 239 3.17 -13.03 -18.41
C SER A 239 3.91 -13.15 -19.75
N ILE A 240 3.74 -12.19 -20.65
CA ILE A 240 4.42 -12.16 -21.95
C ILE A 240 5.91 -11.96 -21.74
N VAL A 241 6.32 -10.95 -20.95
CA VAL A 241 7.73 -10.65 -20.66
C VAL A 241 8.43 -11.87 -20.06
N LYS A 242 7.81 -12.52 -19.07
CA LYS A 242 8.33 -13.76 -18.46
C LYS A 242 8.46 -14.91 -19.47
N LYS A 243 7.45 -15.14 -20.33
CA LYS A 243 7.46 -16.23 -21.32
C LYS A 243 8.46 -16.01 -22.43
N ASP A 244 8.54 -14.78 -22.96
CA ASP A 244 9.41 -14.47 -24.10
C ASP A 244 10.88 -14.57 -23.70
N ILE A 245 11.25 -14.08 -22.52
CA ILE A 245 12.63 -14.21 -22.02
C ILE A 245 12.93 -15.67 -21.65
N SER A 246 11.97 -16.42 -21.10
CA SER A 246 12.17 -17.86 -20.89
C SER A 246 12.46 -18.61 -22.19
N LYS A 247 11.79 -18.23 -23.27
CA LYS A 247 11.98 -18.83 -24.59
C LYS A 247 13.30 -18.40 -25.24
N LEU A 248 13.70 -17.13 -25.07
CA LEU A 248 14.98 -16.62 -25.56
C LEU A 248 16.15 -17.40 -24.97
N ASP A 249 16.19 -17.62 -23.66
CA ASP A 249 17.26 -18.39 -23.01
C ASP A 249 17.30 -19.83 -23.48
N SER A 250 16.14 -20.50 -23.61
CA SER A 250 16.11 -21.88 -24.10
C SER A 250 16.65 -21.98 -25.54
N LEU A 251 16.41 -20.97 -26.38
CA LEU A 251 16.94 -20.90 -27.73
C LEU A 251 18.46 -20.67 -27.72
N ILE A 252 18.95 -19.77 -26.88
CA ILE A 252 20.39 -19.49 -26.72
C ILE A 252 21.14 -20.71 -26.17
N GLU A 253 20.62 -21.38 -25.15
CA GLU A 253 21.23 -22.61 -24.61
C GLU A 253 21.31 -23.72 -25.66
N ARG A 254 20.24 -23.90 -26.47
CA ARG A 254 20.23 -24.86 -27.57
C ARG A 254 21.27 -24.52 -28.64
N GLU A 255 21.40 -23.24 -28.99
CA GLU A 255 22.42 -22.78 -29.93
C GLU A 255 23.84 -22.99 -29.37
N LEU A 256 24.10 -22.64 -28.11
CA LEU A 256 25.39 -22.85 -27.45
C LEU A 256 25.75 -24.34 -27.35
N ILE A 257 24.80 -25.20 -26.97
CA ILE A 257 25.00 -26.66 -26.94
C ILE A 257 25.30 -27.17 -28.35
N TYR A 258 24.58 -26.68 -29.36
CA TYR A 258 24.85 -27.04 -30.75
C TYR A 258 26.25 -26.62 -31.19
N ASP A 259 26.61 -25.36 -31.02
CA ASP A 259 27.91 -24.80 -31.43
C ASP A 259 29.07 -25.48 -30.69
N THR A 260 28.87 -25.88 -29.45
CA THR A 260 29.92 -26.49 -28.62
C THR A 260 30.05 -28.00 -28.85
N VAL A 261 28.94 -28.73 -29.06
CA VAL A 261 28.91 -30.20 -29.05
C VAL A 261 28.72 -30.79 -30.44
N TYR A 262 27.89 -30.16 -31.27
CA TYR A 262 27.38 -30.74 -32.51
C TYR A 262 27.89 -30.06 -33.79
N ALA A 263 28.30 -28.79 -33.74
CA ALA A 263 28.90 -28.08 -34.88
C ALA A 263 30.11 -28.78 -35.53
N PRO A 264 30.92 -29.58 -34.82
CA PRO A 264 31.96 -30.40 -35.46
C PRO A 264 31.44 -31.57 -36.30
N TYR A 265 30.17 -31.97 -36.14
CA TYR A 265 29.59 -33.17 -36.73
C TYR A 265 28.48 -32.84 -37.74
N ARG A 266 28.88 -32.76 -39.02
CA ARG A 266 28.08 -32.69 -40.26
C ARG A 266 27.18 -31.46 -40.49
N GLU A 267 27.28 -30.93 -41.71
CA GLU A 267 26.30 -29.99 -42.29
C GLU A 267 24.94 -30.66 -42.46
N ASP A 268 24.08 -30.52 -41.46
CA ASP A 268 22.64 -30.75 -41.61
C ASP A 268 21.98 -29.44 -42.07
N LYS A 269 21.51 -29.43 -43.33
CA LYS A 269 20.88 -28.25 -43.94
C LYS A 269 19.54 -27.89 -43.29
N ILE A 270 18.77 -28.88 -42.81
CA ILE A 270 17.49 -28.61 -42.14
C ILE A 270 17.79 -27.95 -40.80
N PHE A 271 18.75 -28.49 -40.07
CA PHE A 271 19.19 -27.91 -38.81
C PHE A 271 19.82 -26.52 -38.98
N LYS A 272 20.61 -26.29 -40.04
CA LYS A 272 21.18 -24.97 -40.33
C LYS A 272 20.11 -23.91 -40.64
N THR A 273 19.08 -24.28 -41.39
CA THR A 273 17.91 -23.40 -41.62
C THR A 273 17.13 -23.14 -40.34
N GLU A 274 17.00 -24.16 -39.48
CA GLU A 274 16.37 -23.98 -38.17
C GLU A 274 17.22 -23.10 -37.24
N LEU A 275 18.55 -23.22 -37.26
CA LEU A 275 19.47 -22.36 -36.51
C LEU A 275 19.43 -20.91 -37.02
N GLU A 276 19.36 -20.70 -38.33
CA GLU A 276 19.18 -19.36 -38.93
C GLU A 276 17.84 -18.74 -38.52
N PHE A 277 16.78 -19.54 -38.46
CA PHE A 277 15.47 -19.12 -37.95
C PHE A 277 15.53 -18.77 -36.45
N GLN A 278 16.21 -19.59 -35.64
CA GLN A 278 16.42 -19.33 -34.21
C GLN A 278 17.25 -18.05 -33.99
N ARG A 279 18.32 -17.84 -34.76
CA ARG A 279 19.11 -16.59 -34.77
C ARG A 279 18.27 -15.38 -35.15
N GLY A 280 17.36 -15.54 -36.10
CA GLY A 280 16.39 -14.50 -36.46
C GLY A 280 15.46 -14.13 -35.29
N ILE A 281 14.97 -15.13 -34.55
CA ILE A 281 14.15 -14.91 -33.35
C ILE A 281 14.97 -14.25 -32.24
N ILE A 282 16.19 -14.73 -31.97
CA ILE A 282 17.09 -14.15 -30.96
C ILE A 282 17.36 -12.68 -31.28
N LYS A 283 17.69 -12.38 -32.54
CA LYS A 283 17.91 -11.00 -33.00
C LYS A 283 16.67 -10.14 -32.83
N ALA A 284 15.49 -10.64 -33.22
CA ALA A 284 14.24 -9.90 -33.03
C ALA A 284 13.94 -9.63 -31.54
N GLY A 285 14.24 -10.58 -30.66
CA GLY A 285 14.13 -10.40 -29.20
C GLY A 285 15.12 -9.34 -28.68
N GLN A 286 16.37 -9.37 -29.14
CA GLN A 286 17.38 -8.36 -28.81
C GLN A 286 17.00 -6.96 -29.31
N ASP A 287 16.47 -6.86 -30.54
CA ASP A 287 16.00 -5.61 -31.14
C ASP A 287 14.79 -5.05 -30.36
N TYR A 288 13.88 -5.92 -29.89
CA TYR A 288 12.76 -5.55 -29.03
C TYR A 288 13.24 -5.01 -27.67
N ILE A 289 14.15 -5.74 -27.00
CA ILE A 289 14.76 -5.29 -25.74
C ILE A 289 15.43 -3.92 -25.92
N LYS A 290 16.16 -3.72 -27.02
CA LYS A 290 16.79 -2.44 -27.33
C LYS A 290 15.76 -1.32 -27.56
N SER A 291 14.68 -1.61 -28.28
CA SER A 291 13.59 -0.65 -28.48
C SER A 291 12.94 -0.25 -27.16
N LEU A 292 12.82 -1.17 -26.21
CA LEU A 292 12.34 -0.86 -24.86
C LEU A 292 13.35 0.03 -24.12
N ASP A 293 14.64 -0.31 -24.13
CA ASP A 293 15.69 0.52 -23.52
C ASP A 293 15.69 1.97 -24.06
N ASP A 294 15.60 2.12 -25.38
CA ASP A 294 15.52 3.45 -26.02
C ASP A 294 14.24 4.21 -25.60
N THR A 295 13.12 3.50 -25.44
CA THR A 295 11.85 4.08 -24.98
C THR A 295 11.94 4.53 -23.52
N HIS A 296 12.47 3.69 -22.63
CA HIS A 296 12.68 4.03 -21.22
C HIS A 296 13.65 5.20 -21.07
N ARG A 297 14.75 5.22 -21.83
CA ARG A 297 15.70 6.34 -21.83
C ARG A 297 15.04 7.66 -22.22
N SER A 298 14.28 7.67 -23.30
CA SER A 298 13.56 8.86 -23.76
C SER A 298 12.53 9.32 -22.73
N ARG A 299 11.83 8.38 -22.09
CA ARG A 299 10.86 8.70 -21.04
C ARG A 299 11.52 9.28 -19.80
N ASN A 300 12.69 8.75 -19.41
CA ASN A 300 13.45 9.26 -18.26
C ASN A 300 14.02 10.65 -18.52
N GLU A 301 14.41 10.97 -19.76
CA GLU A 301 14.79 12.33 -20.14
C GLU A 301 13.62 13.32 -19.91
N VAL A 302 12.43 12.98 -20.40
CA VAL A 302 11.21 13.78 -20.18
C VAL A 302 10.90 13.93 -18.69
N TRP A 303 11.01 12.85 -17.93
CA TRP A 303 10.70 12.86 -16.49
C TRP A 303 11.69 13.66 -15.67
N ASN A 304 12.99 13.60 -16.00
CA ASN A 304 14.00 14.44 -15.37
C ASN A 304 13.74 15.92 -15.62
N THR A 305 13.28 16.27 -16.83
CA THR A 305 12.84 17.64 -17.14
C THR A 305 11.67 18.06 -16.25
N LEU A 306 10.63 17.23 -16.13
CA LEU A 306 9.46 17.54 -15.30
C LEU A 306 9.80 17.67 -13.81
N ARG A 307 10.79 16.90 -13.32
CA ARG A 307 11.31 16.97 -11.94
C ARG A 307 12.12 18.23 -11.69
N GLU A 308 12.94 18.64 -12.65
CA GLU A 308 13.67 19.92 -12.60
C GLU A 308 12.70 21.11 -12.63
N GLU A 309 11.56 20.96 -13.30
CA GLU A 309 10.49 21.95 -13.39
C GLU A 309 9.53 21.93 -12.17
N GLY A 310 9.62 20.92 -11.31
CA GLY A 310 8.82 20.78 -10.09
C GLY A 310 7.37 20.36 -10.34
N GLU A 311 7.07 19.77 -11.50
CA GLU A 311 5.75 19.26 -11.85
C GLU A 311 5.50 17.85 -11.29
N ILE A 312 6.55 17.14 -10.86
CA ILE A 312 6.54 15.82 -10.20
C ILE A 312 7.67 15.78 -9.16
#